data_AF-A0A965VFN8-F1
#
_entry.id   AF-A0A965VFN8-F1
#
_cell.length_a   1.000
_cell.length_b   1.000
_cell.length_c   1.000
_cell.angle_alpha   90.00
_cell.angle_beta   90.00
_cell.angle_gamma   90.00
#
_symmetry.space_group_name_H-M   'P 1'
#
loop_
_entity.id
_entity.type
_entity.pdbx_description
1 polymer ?
#
loop_
_entity_poly.entity_id
_entity_poly.type
_entity_poly.pdbx_seq_one_letter_code
_entity_poly.pdbx_strand_id
1 'polypeptide(L)'
;KVLNEKKAVQLMAEFKASGNTLNAVASKCNISVKTERNVKSGLPAFGEMGQDLYFMGTLSGIKTNVYSGAIAGEQGVFALNLLKRQINAAPSIIREEQRRLESELAGRSDFSSFNALKELADIESRLGKLD
;
A
#
# COMPACT_ATOMS: atom_id res chain seq x y z
N LYS A 1 -16.20 7.84 4.40
CA LYS A 1 -14.95 8.36 3.80
C LYS A 1 -14.54 9.70 4.42
N VAL A 2 -15.34 10.77 4.28
CA VAL A 2 -15.01 12.12 4.82
C VAL A 2 -14.63 12.15 6.31
N LEU A 3 -15.31 11.40 7.18
CA LEU A 3 -14.98 11.38 8.61
C LEU A 3 -13.60 10.77 8.89
N ASN A 4 -13.22 9.73 8.17
CA ASN A 4 -11.92 9.06 8.34
C ASN A 4 -10.80 9.95 7.82
N GLU A 5 -11.03 10.67 6.72
CA GLU A 5 -10.09 11.67 6.19
C GLU A 5 -9.86 12.81 7.19
N LYS A 6 -10.93 13.35 7.79
CA LYS A 6 -10.82 14.40 8.82
C LYS A 6 -10.04 13.92 10.05
N LYS A 7 -10.31 12.69 10.51
CA LYS A 7 -9.57 12.06 11.61
C LYS A 7 -8.11 11.84 11.24
N ALA A 8 -7.83 11.38 10.02
CA ALA A 8 -6.46 11.20 9.53
C ALA A 8 -5.70 12.53 9.49
N VAL A 9 -6.34 13.63 9.08
CA VAL A 9 -5.72 14.97 9.11
C VAL A 9 -5.34 15.39 10.53
N GLN A 10 -6.23 15.16 11.51
CA GLN A 10 -5.95 15.47 12.92
C GLN A 10 -4.79 14.63 13.46
N LEU A 11 -4.81 13.31 13.24
CA LEU A 11 -3.74 12.40 13.65
C LEU A 11 -2.40 12.73 12.97
N MET A 12 -2.42 13.11 11.69
CA MET A 12 -1.22 13.57 11.00
C MET A 12 -0.67 14.86 11.62
N ALA A 13 -1.52 15.79 12.03
CA ALA A 13 -1.11 17.02 12.70
C ALA A 13 -0.47 16.70 14.07
N GLU A 14 -1.07 15.80 14.84
CA GLU A 14 -0.52 15.32 16.12
C GLU A 14 0.85 14.65 15.95
N PHE A 15 1.01 13.79 14.95
CA PHE A 15 2.28 13.14 14.65
C PHE A 15 3.35 14.17 14.29
N LYS A 16 3.02 15.15 13.43
CA LYS A 16 3.95 16.24 13.06
C LYS A 16 4.32 17.13 14.24
N ALA A 17 3.37 17.43 15.13
CA ALA A 17 3.62 18.19 16.35
C ALA A 17 4.44 17.40 17.40
N SER A 18 4.49 16.07 17.25
CA SER A 18 5.17 15.18 18.19
C SER A 18 6.67 15.03 17.96
N GLY A 19 7.16 15.45 16.79
CA GLY A 19 8.59 15.55 16.48
C GLY A 19 8.98 14.77 15.22
N ASN A 20 10.28 14.76 14.91
CA ASN A 20 10.82 14.17 13.69
C ASN A 20 11.49 12.80 13.90
N THR A 21 11.21 12.13 15.03
CA THR A 21 11.74 10.80 15.33
C THR A 21 10.64 9.88 15.83
N LEU A 22 10.77 8.58 15.53
CA LEU A 22 9.82 7.56 15.97
C LEU A 22 9.61 7.57 17.48
N ASN A 23 10.68 7.72 18.26
CA ASN A 23 10.60 7.72 19.72
C ASN A 23 9.88 8.95 20.25
N ALA A 24 10.09 10.14 19.66
CA ALA A 24 9.41 11.35 20.08
C ALA A 24 7.91 11.26 19.81
N VAL A 25 7.52 10.76 18.63
CA VAL A 25 6.11 10.52 18.28
C VAL A 25 5.49 9.47 19.19
N ALA A 26 6.20 8.37 19.45
CA ALA A 26 5.74 7.29 20.32
C ALA A 26 5.45 7.77 21.74
N SER A 27 6.38 8.53 22.34
CA SER A 27 6.22 9.05 23.69
C SER A 27 5.07 10.06 23.81
N LYS A 28 4.90 10.97 22.84
CA LYS A 28 3.82 11.97 22.91
C LYS A 28 2.44 11.39 22.61
N CYS A 29 2.35 10.45 21.68
CA CYS A 29 1.10 9.79 21.33
C CYS A 29 0.77 8.59 22.23
N ASN A 30 1.61 8.31 23.24
CA ASN A 30 1.48 7.16 24.15
C ASN A 30 1.31 5.81 23.40
N ILE A 31 2.08 5.65 22.31
CA ILE A 31 2.10 4.44 21.47
C ILE A 31 3.46 3.78 21.54
N SER A 32 3.51 2.45 21.35
CA SER A 32 4.76 1.70 21.34
C SER A 32 5.35 1.59 19.93
N VAL A 33 6.67 1.72 19.81
CA VAL A 33 7.39 1.47 18.56
C VAL A 33 7.50 -0.03 18.33
N LYS A 34 6.84 -0.54 17.28
CA LYS A 34 6.96 -1.93 16.85
C LYS A 34 8.09 -2.06 15.80
N THR A 35 8.96 -3.05 16.00
CA THR A 35 10.02 -3.38 15.03
C THR A 35 9.69 -4.70 14.37
N GLU A 36 9.39 -4.67 13.08
CA GLU A 36 9.14 -5.87 12.29
C GLU A 36 10.36 -6.29 11.47
N ARG A 37 10.53 -7.59 11.32
CA ARG A 37 11.59 -8.20 10.49
C ARG A 37 10.95 -9.04 9.39
N ASN A 38 11.67 -9.22 8.28
CA ASN A 38 11.25 -10.05 7.14
C ASN A 38 10.00 -9.56 6.40
N VAL A 39 9.81 -8.24 6.33
CA VAL A 39 8.73 -7.62 5.55
C VAL A 39 8.99 -7.86 4.07
N LYS A 40 8.14 -8.65 3.42
CA LYS A 40 8.25 -8.98 1.99
C LYS A 40 7.42 -8.01 1.16
N SER A 41 8.01 -7.45 0.10
CA SER A 41 7.35 -6.51 -0.81
C SER A 41 6.14 -7.10 -1.57
N GLY A 42 5.99 -8.42 -1.61
CA GLY A 42 4.86 -9.11 -2.24
C GLY A 42 3.69 -9.43 -1.30
N LEU A 43 3.82 -9.17 0.00
CA LEU A 43 2.76 -9.40 0.98
C LEU A 43 2.24 -8.05 1.47
N PRO A 44 1.01 -7.65 1.09
CA PRO A 44 0.48 -6.35 1.48
C PRO A 44 0.04 -6.26 2.93
N ALA A 45 -0.05 -7.39 3.63
CA ALA A 45 -0.43 -7.43 5.03
C ALA A 45 0.77 -7.20 5.94
N PHE A 46 0.68 -6.21 6.83
CA PHE A 46 1.71 -5.90 7.81
C PHE A 46 1.19 -6.12 9.24
N GLY A 47 1.60 -7.23 9.86
CA GLY A 47 1.20 -7.58 11.24
C GLY A 47 -0.30 -7.49 11.45
N GLU A 48 -0.71 -6.79 12.51
CA GLU A 48 -2.11 -6.53 12.88
C GLU A 48 -2.79 -5.43 12.06
N MET A 49 -2.02 -4.67 11.26
CA MET A 49 -2.53 -3.49 10.54
C MET A 49 -3.30 -3.85 9.26
N GLY A 50 -3.23 -5.12 8.82
CA GLY A 50 -3.88 -5.59 7.60
C GLY A 50 -3.19 -5.07 6.34
N GLN A 51 -3.93 -5.02 5.23
CA GLN A 51 -3.41 -4.55 3.95
C GLN A 51 -3.48 -3.02 3.84
N ASP A 52 -2.33 -2.38 3.59
CA ASP A 52 -2.24 -0.94 3.36
C ASP A 52 -1.21 -0.61 2.27
N LEU A 53 -1.69 -0.17 1.11
CA LEU A 53 -0.86 0.12 -0.05
C LEU A 53 -0.01 1.39 0.12
N TYR A 54 -0.48 2.38 0.87
CA TYR A 54 0.28 3.59 1.16
C TYR A 54 1.48 3.26 2.06
N PHE A 55 1.28 2.37 3.03
CA PHE A 55 2.35 1.85 3.87
C PHE A 55 3.43 1.14 3.05
N MET A 56 3.03 0.20 2.19
CA MET A 56 3.97 -0.51 1.31
C MET A 56 4.69 0.43 0.34
N GLY A 57 3.98 1.37 -0.28
CA GLY A 57 4.54 2.33 -1.21
C GLY A 57 5.62 3.19 -0.53
N THR A 58 5.32 3.66 0.69
CA THR A 58 6.29 4.39 1.51
C THR A 58 7.51 3.54 1.84
N LEU A 59 7.30 2.30 2.30
CA LEU A 59 8.39 1.39 2.66
C LEU A 59 9.31 1.10 1.46
N SER A 60 8.73 0.99 0.27
CA SER A 60 9.47 0.80 -0.99
C SER A 60 10.32 2.03 -1.35
N GLY A 61 9.80 3.24 -1.14
CA GLY A 61 10.47 4.50 -1.50
C GLY A 61 11.47 5.04 -0.48
N ILE A 62 11.36 4.69 0.81
CA ILE A 62 12.18 5.29 1.86
C ILE A 62 13.62 4.73 1.88
N LYS A 63 14.59 5.60 2.19
CA LYS A 63 15.99 5.21 2.42
C LYS A 63 16.17 4.57 3.81
N THR A 64 17.22 3.77 3.96
CA THR A 64 17.58 3.19 5.26
C THR A 64 17.94 4.27 6.28
N ASN A 65 17.53 4.08 7.52
CA ASN A 65 17.72 4.99 8.66
C ASN A 65 17.07 6.38 8.48
N VAL A 66 16.12 6.52 7.56
CA VAL A 66 15.37 7.76 7.34
C VAL A 66 13.97 7.63 7.94
N TYR A 67 13.54 8.67 8.65
CA TYR A 67 12.19 8.81 9.16
C TYR A 67 11.23 9.25 8.04
N SER A 68 10.10 8.56 7.90
CA SER A 68 9.14 8.80 6.83
C SER A 68 8.30 10.07 7.00
N GLY A 69 8.19 10.60 8.23
CA GLY A 69 7.09 11.49 8.57
C GLY A 69 5.76 10.76 8.75
N ALA A 70 4.74 11.51 9.15
CA ALA A 70 3.38 11.02 9.28
C ALA A 70 2.73 10.84 7.91
N ILE A 71 2.11 9.68 7.70
CA ILE A 71 1.50 9.29 6.42
C ILE A 71 0.12 8.73 6.71
N ALA A 72 -0.89 9.24 5.99
CA ALA A 72 -2.24 8.70 6.02
C ALA A 72 -2.32 7.49 5.09
N GLY A 73 -2.59 6.33 5.67
CA GLY A 73 -2.96 5.11 4.97
C GLY A 73 -4.45 4.87 4.94
N GLU A 74 -4.82 3.72 4.38
CA GLU A 74 -6.20 3.25 4.33
C GLU A 74 -6.67 2.76 5.70
N GLN A 75 -5.77 2.17 6.49
CA GLN A 75 -6.08 1.58 7.79
C GLN A 75 -5.78 2.54 8.96
N GLY A 76 -5.02 3.60 8.73
CA GLY A 76 -4.68 4.60 9.76
C GLY A 76 -3.52 5.49 9.38
N VAL A 77 -3.08 6.33 10.34
CA VAL A 77 -1.88 7.16 10.19
C VAL A 77 -0.68 6.44 10.78
N PHE A 78 0.42 6.38 10.02
CA PHE A 78 1.64 5.70 10.43
C PHE A 78 2.88 6.58 10.19
N ALA A 79 3.95 6.23 10.88
CA ALA A 79 5.29 6.72 10.60
C ALA A 79 6.28 5.57 10.77
N LEU A 80 7.30 5.51 9.93
CA LEU A 80 8.22 4.39 9.86
C LEU A 80 9.66 4.85 9.67
N ASN A 81 10.59 3.95 9.98
CA ASN A 81 12.00 4.08 9.69
C ASN A 81 12.52 2.72 9.22
N LEU A 82 13.12 2.69 8.04
CA LEU A 82 13.65 1.46 7.46
C LEU A 82 15.03 1.15 8.03
N LEU A 83 15.13 0.12 8.87
CA LEU A 83 16.42 -0.25 9.47
C LEU A 83 17.38 -0.89 8.46
N LYS A 84 16.87 -1.81 7.64
CA LYS A 84 17.68 -2.57 6.67
C LYS A 84 16.83 -2.99 5.49
N ARG A 85 17.39 -2.89 4.28
CA ARG A 85 16.82 -3.46 3.06
C ARG A 85 17.66 -4.66 2.63
N GLN A 86 17.02 -5.82 2.50
CA GLN A 86 17.64 -6.99 1.89
C GLN A 86 17.17 -7.08 0.45
N ILE A 87 18.10 -6.90 -0.48
CA ILE A 87 17.84 -7.08 -1.92
C ILE A 87 18.37 -8.48 -2.26
N ASN A 88 17.47 -9.39 -2.57
CA ASN A 88 17.88 -10.69 -3.08
C ASN A 88 18.48 -10.50 -4.48
N ALA A 89 19.51 -11.27 -4.81
CA ALA A 89 20.08 -11.24 -6.15
C ALA A 89 18.97 -11.57 -7.16
N ALA A 90 18.94 -10.84 -8.29
CA ALA A 90 18.00 -11.15 -9.36
C ALA A 90 18.19 -12.62 -9.78
N PRO A 91 17.13 -13.40 -9.94
CA PRO A 91 17.26 -14.75 -10.47
C PRO A 91 17.93 -14.70 -11.84
N SER A 92 18.88 -15.61 -12.09
CA SER A 92 19.64 -15.68 -13.36
C SER A 92 18.76 -15.96 -14.58
N ILE A 93 17.55 -16.47 -14.35
CA ILE A 93 16.58 -16.82 -15.39
C ILE A 93 15.30 -16.01 -15.13
N ILE A 94 15.07 -15.00 -15.97
CA ILE A 94 13.91 -14.11 -15.90
C ILE A 94 12.75 -14.62 -16.81
N ARG A 95 13.02 -15.58 -17.70
CA ARG A 95 12.08 -16.00 -18.76
C ARG A 95 10.75 -16.57 -18.28
N GLU A 96 10.74 -17.27 -17.14
CA GLU A 96 9.52 -17.83 -16.57
C GLU A 96 8.65 -16.72 -15.97
N GLU A 97 9.27 -15.81 -15.24
CA GLU A 97 8.60 -14.65 -14.67
C GLU A 97 8.07 -13.71 -15.76
N GLN A 98 8.84 -13.51 -16.84
CA GLN A 98 8.40 -12.76 -18.01
C GLN A 98 7.13 -13.37 -18.63
N ARG A 99 7.11 -14.69 -18.86
CA ARG A 99 5.93 -15.37 -19.42
C ARG A 99 4.72 -15.30 -18.50
N ARG A 100 4.94 -15.35 -17.18
CA ARG A 100 3.87 -15.15 -16.18
C ARG A 100 3.28 -13.74 -16.30
N LEU A 101 4.13 -12.71 -16.31
CA LEU A 101 3.71 -11.32 -16.42
C LEU A 101 3.03 -11.00 -17.75
N GLU A 102 3.52 -11.54 -18.86
CA GLU A 102 2.89 -11.43 -20.18
C GLU A 102 1.47 -12.02 -20.18
N SER A 103 1.30 -13.19 -19.55
CA SER A 103 -0.01 -13.86 -19.45
C SER A 103 -0.99 -13.05 -18.58
N GLU A 104 -0.51 -12.48 -17.47
CA GLU A 104 -1.32 -11.60 -16.61
C GLU A 104 -1.71 -10.29 -17.31
N LEU A 105 -0.80 -9.72 -18.11
CA LEU A 105 -1.06 -8.51 -18.87
C LEU A 105 -2.09 -8.76 -19.98
N ALA A 106 -1.97 -9.88 -20.70
CA ALA A 106 -2.93 -10.26 -21.74
C ALA A 106 -4.35 -10.37 -21.19
N GLY A 107 -4.54 -11.09 -20.06
CA GLY A 107 -5.86 -11.21 -19.43
C GLY A 107 -6.48 -9.88 -19.00
N ARG A 108 -5.67 -8.91 -18.55
CA ARG A 108 -6.14 -7.56 -18.23
C ARG A 108 -6.55 -6.75 -19.47
N SER A 109 -5.77 -6.87 -20.54
CA SER A 109 -6.03 -6.19 -21.81
C SER A 109 -7.36 -6.63 -22.42
N ASP A 110 -7.64 -7.94 -22.41
CA ASP A 110 -8.87 -8.50 -22.97
C ASP A 110 -10.11 -8.02 -22.21
N PHE A 111 -10.06 -8.03 -20.86
CA PHE A 111 -11.15 -7.54 -20.02
C PHE A 111 -11.39 -6.03 -20.20
N SER A 112 -10.32 -5.23 -20.24
CA SER A 112 -10.43 -3.79 -20.45
C SER A 112 -11.00 -3.46 -21.83
N SER A 113 -10.56 -4.16 -22.86
CA SER A 113 -11.04 -3.96 -24.23
C SER A 113 -12.52 -4.33 -24.37
N PHE A 114 -12.93 -5.45 -23.76
CA PHE A 114 -14.33 -5.86 -23.71
C PHE A 114 -15.22 -4.83 -22.99
N ASN A 115 -14.80 -4.33 -21.81
CA ASN A 115 -15.57 -3.33 -21.08
C ASN A 115 -15.65 -1.99 -21.84
N ALA A 116 -14.56 -1.56 -22.47
CA ALA A 116 -14.56 -0.34 -23.27
C ALA A 116 -15.50 -0.46 -24.49
N LEU A 117 -15.50 -1.60 -25.18
CA LEU A 117 -16.44 -1.86 -26.28
C LEU A 117 -17.89 -1.92 -25.79
N LYS A 118 -18.14 -2.51 -24.62
CA LYS A 118 -19.47 -2.55 -24.00
C LYS A 118 -19.99 -1.16 -23.63
N GLU A 119 -19.12 -0.29 -23.11
CA GLU A 119 -19.46 1.11 -22.78
C GLU A 119 -19.74 1.93 -24.06
N LEU A 120 -18.94 1.75 -25.11
CA LEU A 120 -19.16 2.42 -26.41
C LEU A 120 -20.40 1.92 -27.16
N ALA A 121 -20.79 0.67 -26.96
CA ALA A 121 -21.92 0.07 -27.66
C ALA A 121 -23.29 0.39 -27.02
N ASP A 122 -23.32 1.14 -25.90
CA ASP A 122 -24.54 1.59 -25.20
C ASP A 122 -25.59 0.48 -24.99
N ILE A 123 -25.13 -0.73 -24.66
CA ILE A 123 -25.98 -1.91 -24.59
C ILE A 123 -26.74 -1.92 -23.25
N GLU A 124 -28.04 -1.58 -23.29
CA GLU A 124 -28.97 -1.80 -22.17
C GLU A 124 -29.14 -3.29 -21.87
N SER A 125 -28.51 -3.78 -20.81
CA SER A 125 -28.71 -5.15 -20.33
C SER A 125 -30.07 -5.29 -19.64
N ARG A 126 -31.06 -5.86 -20.34
CA ARG A 126 -32.39 -6.23 -19.81
C ARG A 126 -32.43 -7.64 -19.22
N LEU A 127 -31.35 -8.09 -18.61
CA LEU A 127 -31.39 -9.31 -17.79
C LEU A 127 -32.12 -8.94 -16.49
N GLY A 128 -33.38 -9.39 -16.38
CA GLY A 128 -34.17 -9.23 -15.17
C GLY A 128 -33.42 -9.75 -13.97
N LYS A 129 -33.45 -9.00 -12.85
CA LYS A 129 -32.98 -9.48 -11.56
C LYS A 129 -33.63 -10.84 -11.29
N LEU A 130 -32.81 -11.89 -11.26
CA LEU A 130 -33.16 -13.09 -10.52
C LEU A 130 -32.48 -12.91 -9.16
N ASP A 131 -33.30 -12.79 -8.13
CA ASP A 131 -32.91 -12.75 -6.71
C ASP A 131 -32.06 -13.97 -6.31
#